data_AF-A0A146KDS2-F1
#
_entry.id   AF-A0A146KDS2-F1
#
_cell.length_a   1.000
_cell.length_b   1.000
_cell.length_c   1.000
_cell.angle_alpha   90.00
_cell.angle_beta   90.00
_cell.angle_gamma   90.00
#
_symmetry.space_group_name_H-M   'P 1'
#
loop_
_entity.id
_entity.type
_entity.pdbx_description
1 polymer ?
#
loop_
_entity_poly.entity_id
_entity_poly.type
_entity_poly.pdbx_seq_one_letter_code
_entity_poly.pdbx_strand_id
1 'polypeptide(L)'
;RTICEMLHDRQYLLEPYGNFKSLKEVYDQPCEVFSQNYANSSMMYSWTIIALRDKEKIANLCLEDYKSECDKQIIEISRGLGLTHLILITSNTPKANQRIRLVELEFQTKTKIQQFTFEELITNPTKNFLVPKHVVLTDEMKRNVLKEYGITIQDLPIILKTDIIARYLGLQEGQVVMIQRESEQGGKYVNYRICK
;
A
#
# COMPACT_ATOMS: atom_id res chain seq x y z
N ARG A 1 0.99 -13.20 1.64
CA ARG A 1 -0.43 -13.13 1.19
C ARG A 1 -1.02 -11.71 1.22
N THR A 2 -1.18 -11.06 2.38
CA THR A 2 -1.82 -9.73 2.50
C THR A 2 -1.23 -8.66 1.59
N ILE A 3 0.10 -8.61 1.46
CA ILE A 3 0.79 -7.67 0.56
C ILE A 3 0.38 -7.88 -0.90
N CYS A 4 0.33 -9.14 -1.34
CA CYS A 4 -0.10 -9.47 -2.69
C CYS A 4 -1.55 -9.04 -2.94
N GLU A 5 -2.43 -9.28 -1.97
CA GLU A 5 -3.83 -8.81 -2.04
C GLU A 5 -3.90 -7.28 -2.09
N MET A 6 -3.10 -6.58 -1.29
CA MET A 6 -3.03 -5.12 -1.29
C MET A 6 -2.58 -4.57 -2.64
N LEU A 7 -1.54 -5.16 -3.23
CA LEU A 7 -1.07 -4.76 -4.56
C LEU A 7 -2.13 -5.04 -5.63
N HIS A 8 -2.85 -6.15 -5.53
CA HIS A 8 -3.96 -6.46 -6.43
C HIS A 8 -5.10 -5.44 -6.32
N ASP A 9 -5.54 -5.14 -5.09
CA ASP A 9 -6.64 -4.20 -4.81
C ASP A 9 -6.31 -2.78 -5.29
N ARG A 10 -5.03 -2.41 -5.27
CA ARG A 10 -4.53 -1.15 -5.83
C ARG A 10 -4.25 -1.20 -7.34
N GLN A 11 -4.69 -2.26 -8.02
CA GLN A 11 -4.58 -2.45 -9.46
C GLN A 11 -3.14 -2.48 -9.99
N TYR A 12 -2.19 -2.94 -9.18
CA TYR A 12 -0.84 -3.17 -9.69
C TYR A 12 -0.81 -4.41 -10.58
N LEU A 13 -0.20 -4.25 -11.75
CA LEU A 13 0.16 -5.37 -12.62
C LEU A 13 1.45 -6.00 -12.08
N LEU A 14 1.41 -7.28 -11.77
CA LEU A 14 2.64 -8.05 -11.73
C LEU A 14 3.05 -8.35 -13.16
N GLU A 15 4.15 -7.78 -13.63
CA GLU A 15 4.92 -8.49 -14.66
C GLU A 15 5.27 -9.89 -14.14
N PRO A 16 5.39 -10.91 -15.00
CA PRO A 16 5.69 -12.26 -14.56
C PRO A 16 7.01 -12.26 -13.78
N TYR A 17 6.89 -12.41 -12.46
CA TYR A 17 8.00 -12.64 -11.55
C TYR A 17 8.58 -14.02 -11.84
N GLY A 18 9.41 -14.16 -12.87
CA GLY A 18 9.78 -15.49 -13.36
C GLY A 18 8.59 -16.23 -13.99
N ASN A 19 8.42 -17.52 -13.71
CA ASN A 19 7.44 -18.38 -14.41
C ASN A 19 5.97 -18.28 -13.92
N PHE A 20 5.63 -17.32 -13.06
CA PHE A 20 4.29 -17.25 -12.45
C PHE A 20 3.31 -16.42 -13.27
N LYS A 21 2.07 -16.91 -13.39
CA LYS A 21 0.98 -16.30 -14.17
C LYS A 21 0.12 -15.33 -13.35
N SER A 22 0.18 -15.34 -12.01
CA SER A 22 -0.60 -14.42 -11.15
C SER A 22 -0.05 -14.23 -9.73
N LEU A 23 -0.48 -13.16 -9.03
CA LEU A 23 -0.22 -12.92 -7.59
C LEU A 23 -0.67 -14.08 -6.71
N LYS A 24 -1.74 -14.75 -7.12
CA LYS A 24 -2.32 -15.90 -6.42
C LYS A 24 -1.37 -17.08 -6.37
N GLU A 25 -0.72 -17.38 -7.49
CA GLU A 25 0.28 -18.44 -7.57
C GLU A 25 1.52 -18.18 -6.71
N VAL A 26 1.82 -16.92 -6.40
CA VAL A 26 2.95 -16.54 -5.54
C VAL A 26 2.59 -16.71 -4.06
N TYR A 27 1.39 -16.29 -3.62
CA TYR A 27 1.02 -16.39 -2.20
C TYR A 27 0.41 -17.72 -1.77
N ASP A 28 -0.07 -18.55 -2.70
CA ASP A 28 -0.57 -19.90 -2.40
C ASP A 28 0.58 -20.91 -2.21
N GLN A 29 1.84 -20.50 -2.42
CA GLN A 29 3.02 -21.34 -2.17
C GLN A 29 3.25 -21.57 -0.67
N PRO A 30 3.80 -22.74 -0.29
CA PRO A 30 4.31 -22.95 1.06
C PRO A 30 5.34 -21.88 1.46
N CYS A 31 5.35 -21.53 2.75
CA CYS A 31 6.25 -20.50 3.28
C CYS A 31 7.72 -20.85 3.00
N GLU A 32 8.11 -22.13 3.10
CA GLU A 32 9.50 -22.53 2.81
C GLU A 32 9.89 -22.26 1.36
N VAL A 33 8.99 -22.55 0.42
CA VAL A 33 9.20 -22.32 -1.02
C VAL A 33 9.30 -20.83 -1.32
N PHE A 34 8.43 -20.03 -0.70
CA PHE A 34 8.49 -18.58 -0.82
C PHE A 34 9.80 -18.03 -0.26
N SER A 35 10.20 -18.44 0.95
CA SER A 35 11.46 -18.00 1.55
C SER A 35 12.68 -18.42 0.74
N GLN A 36 12.73 -19.61 0.15
CA GLN A 36 13.85 -20.03 -0.70
C GLN A 36 13.96 -19.23 -1.99
N ASN A 37 12.82 -18.86 -2.59
CA ASN A 37 12.78 -18.13 -3.85
C ASN A 37 12.98 -16.61 -3.68
N TYR A 38 12.59 -16.06 -2.53
CA TYR A 38 12.45 -14.61 -2.34
C TYR A 38 13.12 -14.06 -1.08
N ALA A 39 13.41 -14.86 -0.06
CA ALA A 39 14.17 -14.41 1.10
C ALA A 39 15.65 -14.77 0.92
N ASN A 40 16.53 -13.77 0.99
CA ASN A 40 17.95 -14.07 1.17
C ASN A 40 18.12 -14.80 2.51
N SER A 41 18.84 -15.92 2.44
CA SER A 41 18.99 -16.96 3.47
C SER A 41 19.09 -16.44 4.91
N SER A 42 18.41 -17.17 5.81
CA SER A 42 18.54 -17.19 7.28
C SER A 42 18.23 -15.88 8.02
N MET A 43 16.95 -15.60 8.29
CA MET A 43 16.49 -15.12 9.60
C MET A 43 14.97 -14.93 9.58
N MET A 44 14.29 -15.53 10.55
CA MET A 44 12.83 -15.62 10.63
C MET A 44 12.17 -14.36 11.26
N TYR A 45 12.92 -13.30 11.57
CA TYR A 45 12.41 -12.24 12.48
C TYR A 45 12.72 -10.79 12.10
N SER A 46 13.23 -10.52 10.89
CA SER A 46 13.78 -9.18 10.60
C SER A 46 13.67 -8.78 9.11
N TRP A 47 12.53 -9.14 8.50
CA TRP A 47 12.29 -8.86 7.08
C TRP A 47 11.85 -7.43 6.85
N THR A 48 12.62 -6.73 6.03
CA THR A 48 12.18 -5.49 5.40
C THR A 48 11.84 -5.76 3.94
N ILE A 49 10.55 -5.89 3.65
CA ILE A 49 10.07 -6.08 2.28
C ILE A 49 9.88 -4.69 1.66
N ILE A 50 10.58 -4.45 0.57
CA ILE A 50 10.49 -3.23 -0.22
C ILE A 50 9.81 -3.57 -1.54
N ALA A 51 8.61 -3.01 -1.77
CA ALA A 51 7.95 -3.07 -3.06
C ALA A 51 8.15 -1.73 -3.80
N LEU A 52 8.68 -1.81 -5.02
CA LEU A 52 9.12 -0.69 -5.85
C LEU A 52 8.14 -0.52 -7.02
N ARG A 53 7.77 0.72 -7.38
CA ARG A 53 6.97 1.00 -8.59
C ARG A 53 7.52 2.15 -9.45
N ASP A 54 7.63 1.88 -10.76
CA ASP A 54 7.26 2.81 -11.82
C ASP A 54 6.13 2.19 -12.68
N LYS A 55 5.31 3.02 -13.32
CA LYS A 55 3.92 2.83 -13.80
C LYS A 55 3.46 1.45 -14.33
N GLU A 56 4.34 0.52 -14.66
CA GLU A 56 4.02 -0.80 -15.24
C GLU A 56 4.75 -1.99 -14.59
N LYS A 57 5.67 -1.79 -13.63
CA LYS A 57 6.50 -2.87 -13.07
C LYS A 57 6.54 -2.84 -11.54
N ILE A 58 6.37 -4.00 -10.92
CA ILE A 58 6.67 -4.24 -9.50
C ILE A 58 8.09 -4.81 -9.44
N ALA A 59 8.99 -4.24 -8.64
CA ALA A 59 10.24 -4.89 -8.21
C ALA A 59 10.19 -5.17 -6.70
N ASN A 60 10.42 -6.43 -6.29
CA ASN A 60 10.41 -6.90 -4.92
C ASN A 60 11.85 -6.96 -4.50
N LEU A 61 12.22 -6.12 -3.55
CA LEU A 61 13.53 -6.14 -2.94
C LEU A 61 13.33 -6.57 -1.49
N CYS A 62 13.86 -7.73 -1.14
CA CYS A 62 13.98 -8.13 0.25
C CYS A 62 15.30 -7.54 0.78
N LEU A 63 15.20 -6.51 1.61
CA LEU A 63 16.35 -6.03 2.37
C LEU A 63 16.34 -6.69 3.76
N GLU A 64 17.52 -7.07 4.22
CA GLU A 64 17.76 -7.32 5.65
C GLU A 64 17.51 -5.99 6.37
N ASP A 65 16.64 -6.00 7.40
CA ASP A 65 16.40 -4.93 8.37
C ASP A 65 16.73 -3.49 7.92
N TYR A 66 15.71 -2.63 7.77
CA TYR A 66 15.94 -1.20 7.55
C TYR A 66 16.82 -0.60 8.67
N LYS A 67 18.11 -0.48 8.36
CA LYS A 67 19.12 0.23 9.14
C LYS A 67 19.55 1.47 8.37
N SER A 68 20.24 2.37 9.05
CA SER A 68 20.79 3.59 8.46
C SER A 68 21.65 3.34 7.23
N GLU A 69 22.26 2.17 7.13
CA GLU A 69 23.14 1.80 6.03
C GLU A 69 22.36 1.46 4.74
N CYS A 70 21.06 1.15 4.85
CA CYS A 70 20.19 0.77 3.73
C CYS A 70 19.81 1.96 2.83
N ASP A 71 19.89 3.19 3.32
CA ASP A 71 19.55 4.40 2.58
C ASP A 71 20.24 4.49 1.22
N LYS A 72 21.54 4.19 1.16
CA LYS A 72 22.31 4.28 -0.07
C LYS A 72 21.76 3.32 -1.12
N GLN A 73 21.43 2.11 -0.70
CA GLN A 73 20.84 1.08 -1.56
C GLN A 73 19.45 1.52 -2.04
N ILE A 74 18.61 2.05 -1.14
CA ILE A 74 17.28 2.56 -1.51
C ILE A 74 17.39 3.68 -2.53
N ILE A 75 18.32 4.62 -2.35
CA ILE A 75 18.54 5.73 -3.29
C ILE A 75 19.01 5.21 -4.65
N GLU A 76 20.00 4.33 -4.67
CA GLU A 76 20.57 3.77 -5.89
C GLU A 76 19.51 3.01 -6.70
N ILE A 77 18.73 2.17 -6.02
CA ILE A 77 17.66 1.39 -6.65
C ILE A 77 16.52 2.31 -7.10
N SER A 78 16.13 3.29 -6.29
CA SER A 78 15.06 4.22 -6.63
C SER A 78 15.40 5.06 -7.85
N ARG A 79 16.66 5.51 -7.96
CA ARG A 79 17.13 6.26 -9.13
C ARG A 79 17.36 5.37 -10.35
N GLY A 80 17.98 4.21 -10.16
CA GLY A 80 18.26 3.27 -11.24
C GLY A 80 17.00 2.74 -11.92
N LEU A 81 15.92 2.56 -11.15
CA LEU A 81 14.63 2.08 -11.66
C LEU A 81 13.60 3.20 -11.90
N GLY A 82 13.93 4.47 -11.61
CA GLY A 82 13.04 5.61 -11.83
C GLY A 82 11.76 5.57 -10.99
N LEU A 83 11.84 5.16 -9.73
CA LEU A 83 10.67 4.83 -8.93
C LEU A 83 9.86 6.05 -8.48
N THR A 84 8.55 5.91 -8.56
CA THR A 84 7.60 6.91 -8.08
C THR A 84 7.04 6.56 -6.69
N HIS A 85 6.92 5.27 -6.38
CA HIS A 85 6.37 4.78 -5.12
C HIS A 85 7.18 3.61 -4.56
N LEU A 86 7.39 3.62 -3.26
CA LEU A 86 8.10 2.64 -2.44
C LEU A 86 7.19 2.21 -1.29
N ILE A 87 7.00 0.92 -1.09
CA ILE A 87 6.34 0.38 0.10
C ILE A 87 7.41 -0.33 0.92
N LEU A 88 7.68 0.17 2.13
CA LEU A 88 8.67 -0.35 3.06
C LEU A 88 7.96 -1.07 4.19
N ILE A 89 8.27 -2.34 4.43
CA ILE A 89 7.72 -3.09 5.56
C ILE A 89 8.80 -3.21 6.62
N THR A 90 8.53 -2.92 7.88
CA THR A 90 9.51 -3.00 8.97
C THR A 90 8.98 -3.86 10.10
N SER A 91 9.87 -4.41 10.92
CA SER A 91 9.49 -5.18 12.11
C SER A 91 8.77 -4.33 13.16
N ASN A 92 9.19 -3.07 13.31
CA ASN A 92 8.67 -2.15 14.32
C ASN A 92 8.30 -0.80 13.70
N THR A 93 7.45 -0.05 14.40
CA THR A 93 7.15 1.34 14.06
C THR A 93 8.42 2.18 14.12
N PRO A 94 8.78 2.91 13.05
CA PRO A 94 10.00 3.69 13.02
C PRO A 94 10.04 4.75 14.11
N LYS A 95 11.17 4.87 14.80
CA LYS A 95 11.41 5.94 15.79
C LYS A 95 11.47 7.31 15.10
N ALA A 96 11.38 8.40 15.86
CA ALA A 96 11.36 9.77 15.33
C ALA A 96 12.49 10.04 14.31
N ASN A 97 13.73 9.68 14.65
CA ASN A 97 14.88 9.87 13.76
C ASN A 97 14.77 9.06 12.47
N GLN A 98 14.21 7.85 12.53
CA GLN A 98 14.00 7.02 11.35
C GLN A 98 12.88 7.59 10.47
N ARG A 99 11.82 8.16 11.04
CA ARG A 99 10.75 8.84 10.28
C ARG A 99 11.28 10.07 9.54
N ILE A 100 12.09 10.90 10.20
CA ILE A 100 12.74 12.06 9.58
C ILE A 100 13.57 11.60 8.37
N ARG A 101 14.35 10.55 8.55
CA ARG A 101 15.18 9.96 7.50
C ARG A 101 14.38 9.41 6.32
N LEU A 102 13.24 8.76 6.56
CA LEU A 102 12.35 8.32 5.48
C LEU A 102 11.83 9.51 4.66
N VAL A 103 11.47 10.62 5.31
CA VAL A 103 11.04 11.85 4.62
C VAL A 103 12.19 12.47 3.81
N GLU A 104 13.42 12.46 4.34
CA GLU A 104 14.60 12.89 3.60
C GLU A 104 14.85 12.03 2.35
N LEU A 105 14.69 10.71 2.48
CA LEU A 105 14.78 9.78 1.35
C LEU A 105 13.70 10.05 0.30
N GLU A 106 12.45 10.29 0.71
CA GLU A 106 11.37 10.67 -0.21
C GLU A 106 11.76 11.88 -1.05
N PHE A 107 12.31 12.91 -0.40
CA PHE A 107 12.74 14.14 -1.06
C PHE A 107 13.92 13.92 -2.02
N GLN A 108 14.93 13.16 -1.61
CA GLN A 108 16.14 12.92 -2.40
C GLN A 108 15.93 12.02 -3.62
N THR A 109 15.00 11.08 -3.51
CA THR A 109 14.68 10.10 -4.57
C THR A 109 13.53 10.57 -5.45
N LYS A 110 12.73 11.54 -4.98
CA LYS A 110 11.43 11.90 -5.56
C LYS A 110 10.46 10.71 -5.61
N THR A 111 10.65 9.74 -4.72
CA THR A 111 9.84 8.54 -4.59
C THR A 111 9.00 8.66 -3.32
N LYS A 112 7.70 8.42 -3.40
CA LYS A 112 6.83 8.37 -2.21
C LYS A 112 7.09 7.09 -1.43
N ILE A 113 7.35 7.17 -0.13
CA ILE A 113 7.67 6.04 0.74
C ILE A 113 6.52 5.79 1.72
N GLN A 114 5.89 4.63 1.59
CA GLN A 114 4.87 4.14 2.52
C GLN A 114 5.47 3.08 3.42
N GLN A 115 5.64 3.40 4.71
CA GLN A 115 6.08 2.41 5.68
C GLN A 115 4.87 1.67 6.28
N PHE A 116 5.00 0.35 6.47
CA PHE A 116 4.08 -0.53 7.20
C PHE A 116 4.85 -1.37 8.20
N THR A 117 4.24 -1.71 9.33
CA THR A 117 4.79 -2.74 10.20
C THR A 117 4.35 -4.13 9.74
N PHE A 118 5.08 -5.16 10.14
CA PHE A 118 4.65 -6.53 9.91
C PHE A 118 3.26 -6.79 10.52
N GLU A 119 3.03 -6.29 11.74
CA GLU A 119 1.79 -6.42 12.51
C GLU A 119 0.57 -5.87 11.74
N GLU A 120 0.74 -4.74 11.05
CA GLU A 120 -0.32 -4.11 10.24
C GLU A 120 -0.73 -4.96 9.03
N LEU A 121 0.15 -5.85 8.57
CA LEU A 121 -0.02 -6.64 7.36
C LEU A 121 -0.27 -8.13 7.62
N ILE A 122 -0.40 -8.55 8.89
CA ILE A 122 -0.72 -9.95 9.25
C ILE A 122 -2.05 -10.34 8.60
N THR A 123 -3.06 -9.47 8.71
CA THR A 123 -4.41 -9.71 8.16
C THR A 123 -4.78 -8.61 7.17
N ASN A 124 -5.49 -8.97 6.10
CA ASN A 124 -6.06 -7.99 5.20
C ASN A 124 -7.24 -7.25 5.86
N PRO A 125 -7.14 -5.94 6.14
CA PRO A 125 -8.20 -5.21 6.84
C PRO A 125 -9.49 -5.11 6.01
N THR A 126 -9.43 -5.19 4.67
CA THR A 126 -10.62 -5.12 3.80
C THR A 126 -11.49 -6.36 3.85
N LYS A 127 -10.97 -7.49 4.37
CA LYS A 127 -11.70 -8.76 4.50
C LYS A 127 -12.42 -8.92 5.84
N ASN A 128 -12.26 -7.96 6.75
CA ASN A 128 -12.98 -7.99 8.01
C ASN A 128 -14.46 -7.70 7.76
N PHE A 129 -15.35 -8.51 8.32
CA PHE A 129 -16.81 -8.38 8.13
C PHE A 129 -17.39 -7.03 8.63
N LEU A 130 -16.73 -6.38 9.59
CA LEU A 130 -17.11 -5.05 10.10
C LEU A 130 -16.64 -3.92 9.18
N VAL A 131 -15.70 -4.20 8.28
CA VAL A 131 -15.13 -3.21 7.37
C VAL A 131 -15.95 -3.22 6.08
N PRO A 132 -16.65 -2.12 5.75
CA PRO A 132 -17.41 -2.02 4.52
C PRO A 132 -16.50 -1.92 3.30
N LYS A 133 -17.08 -2.06 2.10
CA LYS A 133 -16.32 -1.95 0.86
C LYS A 133 -15.93 -0.50 0.60
N HIS A 134 -14.65 -0.26 0.37
CA HIS A 134 -14.09 1.05 0.04
C HIS A 134 -13.61 1.05 -1.41
N VAL A 135 -14.00 2.06 -2.20
CA VAL A 135 -13.62 2.22 -3.60
C VAL A 135 -13.07 3.63 -3.81
N VAL A 136 -11.83 3.74 -4.28
CA VAL A 136 -11.21 5.03 -4.58
C VAL A 136 -11.83 5.59 -5.85
N LEU A 137 -12.31 6.83 -5.80
CA LEU A 137 -12.92 7.49 -6.95
C LEU A 137 -11.85 8.10 -7.86
N THR A 138 -12.05 7.98 -9.17
CA THR A 138 -11.28 8.76 -10.16
C THR A 138 -11.67 10.24 -10.10
N ASP A 139 -10.85 11.12 -10.65
CA ASP A 139 -11.16 12.56 -10.68
C ASP A 139 -12.44 12.88 -11.47
N GLU A 140 -12.80 12.05 -12.44
CA GLU A 140 -14.08 12.16 -13.15
C GLU A 140 -15.25 11.75 -12.26
N MET A 141 -15.17 10.57 -11.62
CA MET A 141 -16.22 10.10 -10.70
C MET A 141 -16.40 11.08 -9.53
N LYS A 142 -15.31 11.59 -8.96
CA LYS A 142 -15.31 12.61 -7.92
C LYS A 142 -16.08 13.85 -8.36
N ARG A 143 -15.80 14.40 -9.55
CA ARG A 143 -16.50 15.58 -10.08
C ARG A 143 -18.00 15.31 -10.30
N ASN A 144 -18.33 14.13 -10.80
CA ASN A 144 -19.73 13.74 -11.03
C ASN A 144 -20.51 13.65 -9.71
N VAL A 145 -19.95 12.99 -8.68
CA VAL A 145 -20.57 12.89 -7.35
C VAL A 145 -20.79 14.27 -6.74
N LEU A 146 -19.78 15.14 -6.75
CA LEU A 146 -19.91 16.49 -6.19
C LEU A 146 -20.98 17.31 -6.93
N LYS A 147 -21.06 17.18 -8.25
CA LYS A 147 -22.07 17.87 -9.08
C LYS A 147 -23.48 17.31 -8.85
N GLU A 148 -23.63 16.00 -8.78
CA GLU A 148 -24.91 15.31 -8.59
C GLU A 148 -25.55 15.68 -7.25
N TYR A 149 -24.76 15.70 -6.17
CA TYR A 149 -25.24 16.06 -4.84
C TYR A 149 -25.20 17.58 -4.57
N GLY A 150 -24.62 18.38 -5.48
CA GLY A 150 -24.50 19.83 -5.30
C GLY A 150 -23.63 20.25 -4.10
N ILE A 151 -22.68 19.40 -3.69
CA ILE A 151 -21.81 19.62 -2.53
C ILE A 151 -20.39 19.98 -2.96
N THR A 152 -19.66 20.64 -2.07
CA THR A 152 -18.24 20.92 -2.25
C THR A 152 -17.37 19.87 -1.59
N ILE A 153 -16.09 19.86 -1.94
CA ILE A 153 -15.09 18.94 -1.36
C ILE A 153 -14.98 19.12 0.17
N GLN A 154 -15.21 20.33 0.67
CA GLN A 154 -15.09 20.65 2.09
C GLN A 154 -16.23 20.08 2.93
N ASP A 155 -17.38 19.78 2.30
CA ASP A 155 -18.55 19.21 2.95
C ASP A 155 -18.40 17.70 3.19
N LEU A 156 -17.42 17.06 2.53
CA LEU A 156 -17.17 15.63 2.69
C LEU A 156 -16.51 15.35 4.06
N PRO A 157 -17.02 14.36 4.82
CA PRO A 157 -16.35 13.89 6.02
C PRO A 157 -14.93 13.42 5.72
N ILE A 158 -14.02 13.64 6.68
CA ILE A 158 -12.61 13.34 6.51
C ILE A 158 -12.32 11.87 6.87
N ILE A 159 -11.52 11.21 6.05
CA ILE A 159 -10.76 10.01 6.43
C ILE A 159 -9.30 10.42 6.58
N LEU A 160 -8.67 10.08 7.71
CA LEU A 160 -7.29 10.44 7.95
C LEU A 160 -6.37 9.57 7.10
N LYS A 161 -5.28 10.14 6.59
CA LYS A 161 -4.23 9.38 5.90
C LYS A 161 -3.61 8.28 6.78
N THR A 162 -3.73 8.40 8.11
CA THR A 162 -3.26 7.41 9.09
C THR A 162 -4.25 6.26 9.32
N ASP A 163 -5.50 6.35 8.83
CA ASP A 163 -6.49 5.29 8.92
C ASP A 163 -5.99 4.01 8.24
N ILE A 164 -6.27 2.84 8.83
CA ILE A 164 -5.77 1.55 8.34
C ILE A 164 -6.23 1.29 6.89
N ILE A 165 -7.47 1.63 6.54
CA ILE A 165 -8.01 1.45 5.20
C ILE A 165 -7.44 2.49 4.24
N ALA A 166 -7.30 3.75 4.68
CA ALA A 166 -6.68 4.79 3.86
C ALA A 166 -5.22 4.42 3.52
N ARG A 167 -4.45 3.95 4.50
CA ARG A 167 -3.09 3.45 4.29
C ARG A 167 -3.08 2.22 3.41
N TYR A 168 -3.95 1.24 3.65
CA TYR A 168 -4.04 0.01 2.86
C TYR A 168 -4.35 0.29 1.39
N LEU A 169 -5.28 1.20 1.08
CA LEU A 169 -5.60 1.60 -0.30
C LEU A 169 -4.59 2.59 -0.90
N GLY A 170 -3.71 3.17 -0.07
CA GLY A 170 -2.74 4.16 -0.51
C GLY A 170 -3.34 5.52 -0.85
N LEU A 171 -4.43 5.91 -0.17
CA LEU A 171 -5.10 7.20 -0.38
C LEU A 171 -4.13 8.37 -0.21
N GLN A 172 -4.23 9.32 -1.14
CA GLN A 172 -3.51 10.57 -1.15
C GLN A 172 -4.44 11.72 -0.73
N GLU A 173 -3.85 12.78 -0.20
CA GLU A 173 -4.59 13.98 0.19
C GLU A 173 -5.44 14.50 -0.97
N GLY A 174 -6.71 14.82 -0.69
CA GLY A 174 -7.67 15.30 -1.69
C GLY A 174 -8.35 14.21 -2.52
N GLN A 175 -7.95 12.94 -2.40
CA GLN A 175 -8.69 11.83 -2.99
C GLN A 175 -9.98 11.56 -2.21
N VAL A 176 -11.00 11.07 -2.91
CA VAL A 176 -12.29 10.73 -2.32
C VAL A 176 -12.50 9.22 -2.42
N VAL A 177 -12.95 8.63 -1.32
CA VAL A 177 -13.31 7.22 -1.24
C VAL A 177 -14.82 7.08 -1.06
N MET A 178 -15.41 6.19 -1.85
CA MET A 178 -16.78 5.74 -1.70
C MET A 178 -16.80 4.54 -0.74
N ILE A 179 -17.68 4.58 0.24
CA ILE A 179 -17.89 3.55 1.25
C ILE A 179 -19.28 2.97 1.04
N GLN A 180 -19.33 1.70 0.61
CA GLN A 180 -20.57 0.97 0.40
C GLN A 180 -20.80 0.00 1.56
N ARG A 181 -21.92 0.17 2.26
CA ARG A 181 -22.40 -0.71 3.33
C ARG A 181 -23.65 -1.46 2.88
N GLU A 182 -23.69 -2.75 3.20
CA GLU A 182 -24.92 -3.52 3.12
C GLU A 182 -25.69 -3.30 4.43
N SER A 183 -26.97 -2.95 4.33
CA SER A 183 -27.82 -2.80 5.50
C SER A 183 -28.46 -4.14 5.87
N GLU A 184 -28.75 -4.32 7.15
CA GLU A 184 -29.44 -5.51 7.66
C GLU A 184 -30.81 -5.73 6.99
N GLN A 185 -31.42 -4.64 6.49
CA GLN A 185 -32.72 -4.64 5.82
C GLN A 185 -32.60 -4.87 4.29
N GLY A 186 -31.41 -5.21 3.77
CA GLY A 186 -31.19 -5.52 2.35
C GLY A 186 -30.98 -4.30 1.45
N GLY A 187 -30.80 -3.10 2.01
CA GLY A 187 -30.46 -1.88 1.29
C GLY A 187 -28.95 -1.68 1.13
N LYS A 188 -28.53 -0.93 0.11
CA LYS A 188 -27.15 -0.46 -0.03
C LYS A 188 -27.07 0.99 0.40
N TYR A 189 -26.22 1.28 1.39
CA TYR A 189 -25.97 2.63 1.85
C TYR A 189 -24.58 3.07 1.39
N VAL A 190 -24.51 4.22 0.73
CA VAL A 190 -23.27 4.76 0.15
C VAL A 190 -22.94 6.09 0.80
N ASN A 191 -21.70 6.21 1.26
CA ASN A 191 -21.14 7.45 1.77
C ASN A 191 -19.82 7.78 1.07
N TYR A 192 -19.45 9.06 1.09
CA TYR A 192 -18.20 9.55 0.51
C TYR A 192 -17.35 10.22 1.59
N ARG A 193 -16.03 10.00 1.56
CA ARG A 193 -15.08 10.66 2.46
C ARG A 193 -13.87 11.19 1.70
N ILE A 194 -13.34 12.33 2.11
CA ILE A 194 -12.10 12.91 1.57
C ILE A 194 -10.91 12.52 2.45
N CYS A 195 -9.82 12.10 1.82
CA CYS A 195 -8.56 11.88 2.51
C CYS A 195 -7.86 13.20 2.84
N LYS A 196 -7.50 13.37 4.12
CA LYS A 196 -6.59 14.43 4.59
C LYS A 196 -5.49 13.83 5.46
#